data_AF-A0A920ULA6-F1
#
_entry.id   AF-A0A920ULA6-F1
#
_cell.length_a   1.000
_cell.length_b   1.000
_cell.length_c   1.000
_cell.angle_alpha   90.00
_cell.angle_beta   90.00
_cell.angle_gamma   90.00
#
_symmetry.space_group_name_H-M   'P 1'
#
loop_
_entity.id
_entity.type
_entity.pdbx_description
1 polymer ?
#
loop_
_entity_poly.entity_id
_entity_poly.type
_entity_poly.pdbx_seq_one_letter_code
_entity_poly.pdbx_strand_id
1 'polypeptide(L)'
;MILALFVVLAKWLAKRRSYGRVFLGTLLGALLFYLVSNTVSWMVNPAYAKTIAGWVQALTVGLPGFPPTWVFGLKSLLGTGLFTGLFAGAMKWSEALDATEPEPELDDEEEVETPSEPAPETA
;
A
#
# COMPACT_ATOMS: atom_id res chain seq x y z
N MET A 1 -19.89 -9.56 -8.99
CA MET A 1 -19.20 -8.79 -10.05
C MET A 1 -18.25 -7.72 -9.49
N ILE A 2 -18.70 -6.81 -8.61
CA ILE A 2 -17.84 -5.77 -8.00
C ILE A 2 -16.63 -6.35 -7.22
N LEU A 3 -16.83 -7.39 -6.41
CA LEU A 3 -15.75 -8.02 -5.64
C LEU A 3 -14.67 -8.66 -6.54
N ALA A 4 -15.08 -9.31 -7.63
CA ALA A 4 -14.13 -9.89 -8.59
C ALA A 4 -13.29 -8.81 -9.29
N LEU A 5 -13.89 -7.64 -9.55
CA LEU A 5 -13.22 -6.48 -10.13
C LEU A 5 -12.17 -5.92 -9.17
N PHE A 6 -12.47 -5.82 -7.88
CA PHE A 6 -11.49 -5.45 -6.85
C PHE A 6 -10.37 -6.47 -6.73
N VAL A 7 -10.66 -7.77 -6.81
CA VAL A 7 -9.64 -8.83 -6.74
C VAL A 7 -8.70 -8.79 -7.95
N VAL A 8 -9.23 -8.62 -9.16
CA VAL A 8 -8.42 -8.50 -10.39
C VAL A 8 -7.58 -7.23 -10.37
N LEU A 9 -8.18 -6.09 -9.99
CA LEU A 9 -7.46 -4.84 -9.85
C LEU A 9 -6.36 -4.94 -8.79
N ALA A 10 -6.65 -5.56 -7.64
CA ALA A 10 -5.67 -5.77 -6.57
C ALA A 10 -4.52 -6.68 -7.02
N LYS A 11 -4.80 -7.80 -7.72
CA LYS A 11 -3.78 -8.69 -8.29
C LYS A 11 -2.89 -7.97 -9.31
N TRP A 12 -3.48 -7.15 -10.18
CA TRP A 12 -2.73 -6.38 -11.17
C TRP A 12 -1.85 -5.29 -10.52
N LEU A 13 -2.37 -4.58 -9.52
CA LEU A 13 -1.62 -3.59 -8.75
C LEU A 13 -0.48 -4.22 -7.92
N ALA A 14 -0.67 -5.46 -7.44
CA ALA A 14 0.33 -6.18 -6.67
C ALA A 14 1.58 -6.55 -7.50
N LYS A 15 1.43 -6.86 -8.79
CA LYS A 15 2.52 -7.34 -9.66
C LYS A 15 3.62 -6.31 -9.96
N ARG A 16 3.42 -5.03 -9.63
CA ARG A 16 4.38 -3.93 -9.86
C ARG A 16 4.72 -3.14 -8.61
N ARG A 17 4.48 -3.72 -7.42
CA ARG A 17 4.47 -2.98 -6.15
C ARG A 17 5.88 -2.69 -5.65
N SER A 18 6.21 -1.41 -5.53
CA SER A 18 7.23 -0.97 -4.58
C SER A 18 6.49 -0.42 -3.36
N TYR A 19 6.55 -1.14 -2.25
CA TYR A 19 5.96 -0.69 -0.97
C TYR A 19 6.48 0.68 -0.55
N GLY A 20 7.75 1.00 -0.86
CA GLY A 20 8.33 2.33 -0.66
C GLY A 20 7.65 3.42 -1.48
N ARG A 21 7.34 3.16 -2.76
CA ARG A 21 6.58 4.11 -3.60
C ARG A 21 5.16 4.32 -3.10
N VAL A 22 4.51 3.28 -2.59
CA VAL A 22 3.16 3.39 -1.98
C VAL A 22 3.20 4.24 -0.72
N PHE A 23 4.19 4.03 0.15
CA PHE A 23 4.38 4.82 1.36
C PHE A 23 4.64 6.29 1.02
N LEU A 24 5.58 6.57 0.12
CA LEU A 24 5.89 7.94 -0.29
C LEU A 24 4.69 8.62 -0.97
N GLY A 25 3.99 7.90 -1.85
CA GLY A 25 2.77 8.37 -2.48
C GLY A 25 1.67 8.70 -1.47
N THR A 26 1.57 7.92 -0.38
CA THR A 26 0.63 8.19 0.71
C THR A 26 0.99 9.48 1.46
N LEU A 27 2.26 9.69 1.80
CA LEU A 27 2.71 10.92 2.47
C LEU A 27 2.46 12.15 1.61
N LEU A 28 2.81 12.09 0.32
CA LEU A 28 2.55 13.16 -0.64
C LEU A 28 1.05 13.41 -0.80
N GLY A 29 0.24 12.35 -0.87
CA GLY A 29 -1.21 12.45 -0.94
C GLY A 29 -1.81 13.14 0.27
N ALA A 30 -1.35 12.81 1.49
CA ALA A 30 -1.80 13.46 2.72
C ALA A 30 -1.42 14.95 2.77
N LEU A 31 -0.20 15.31 2.33
CA LEU A 31 0.24 16.71 2.23
C LEU A 31 -0.57 17.49 1.19
N LEU A 32 -0.83 16.90 0.02
CA LEU A 32 -1.65 17.51 -1.03
C LEU A 32 -3.09 17.68 -0.56
N PHE A 33 -3.67 16.66 0.08
CA PHE A 33 -4.99 16.73 0.67
C PHE A 33 -5.08 17.87 1.69
N TYR A 34 -4.08 17.99 2.57
CA TYR A 34 -4.00 19.10 3.53
C TYR A 34 -3.98 20.46 2.84
N LEU A 35 -3.08 20.66 1.88
CA LEU A 35 -2.93 21.91 1.15
C LEU A 35 -4.22 22.30 0.40
N VAL A 36 -4.79 21.35 -0.36
CA VAL A 36 -6.00 21.57 -1.17
C VAL A 36 -7.20 21.85 -0.26
N SER A 37 -7.40 21.05 0.79
CA SER A 37 -8.56 21.21 1.68
C SER A 37 -8.56 22.56 2.40
N ASN A 38 -7.39 23.01 2.88
CA ASN A 38 -7.27 24.34 3.50
C ASN A 38 -7.40 25.46 2.47
N THR A 39 -6.91 25.27 1.25
CA THR A 39 -7.08 26.25 0.16
C THR A 39 -8.55 26.39 -0.23
N VAL A 40 -9.28 25.28 -0.37
CA VAL A 40 -10.74 25.29 -0.61
C VAL A 40 -11.47 25.96 0.55
N SER A 41 -11.08 25.67 1.80
CA SER A 41 -11.64 26.34 2.98
C SER A 41 -11.43 27.85 2.91
N TRP A 42 -10.22 28.31 2.55
CA TRP A 42 -9.93 29.72 2.33
C TRP A 42 -10.76 30.32 1.20
N MET A 43 -11.01 29.61 0.11
CA MET A 43 -11.82 30.12 -1.01
C MET A 43 -13.30 30.24 -0.68
N VAL A 44 -13.87 29.20 -0.06
CA VAL A 44 -15.33 29.05 0.10
C VAL A 44 -15.85 29.66 1.40
N ASN A 45 -15.10 29.56 2.49
CA ASN A 45 -15.58 30.05 3.79
C ASN A 45 -15.42 31.57 3.89
N PRO A 46 -16.50 32.35 4.07
CA PRO A 46 -16.43 33.81 4.14
C PRO A 46 -15.69 34.33 5.38
N ALA A 47 -15.51 33.51 6.41
CA ALA A 47 -14.78 33.88 7.63
C ALA A 47 -13.27 34.11 7.39
N TYR A 48 -12.71 33.59 6.29
CA TYR A 48 -11.34 33.91 5.88
C TYR A 48 -11.28 35.12 4.96
N ALA A 49 -10.41 36.07 5.30
CA ALA A 49 -10.03 37.16 4.41
C ALA A 49 -9.42 36.61 3.12
N LYS A 50 -9.87 37.10 1.95
CA LYS A 50 -9.37 36.69 0.62
C LYS A 50 -8.04 37.35 0.27
N THR A 51 -7.08 37.21 1.16
CA THR A 51 -5.71 37.71 1.06
C THR A 51 -4.73 36.56 1.29
N ILE A 52 -3.47 36.79 0.92
CA ILE A 52 -2.38 35.84 1.20
C ILE A 52 -2.28 35.54 2.70
N ALA A 53 -2.44 36.57 3.55
CA ALA A 53 -2.43 36.38 5.01
C ALA A 53 -3.58 35.48 5.48
N GLY A 54 -4.79 35.63 4.91
CA GLY A 54 -5.91 34.75 5.22
C GLY A 54 -5.72 33.31 4.71
N TRP A 55 -5.02 33.13 3.59
CA TRP A 55 -4.65 31.81 3.09
C TRP A 55 -3.61 31.13 3.99
N VAL A 56 -2.58 31.87 4.43
CA VAL A 56 -1.60 31.38 5.41
C VAL A 56 -2.28 31.05 6.74
N GLN A 57 -3.22 31.88 7.19
CA GLN A 57 -4.03 31.59 8.38
C GLN A 57 -4.79 30.26 8.22
N ALA A 58 -5.47 30.04 7.09
CA ALA A 58 -6.16 28.78 6.82
C ALA A 58 -5.20 27.57 6.84
N LEU A 59 -3.97 27.73 6.36
CA LEU A 59 -2.94 26.68 6.37
C LEU A 59 -2.24 26.45 7.71
N THR A 60 -2.51 27.25 8.74
CA THR A 60 -1.78 27.16 10.01
C THR A 60 -2.73 27.17 11.21
N VAL A 61 -3.27 28.35 11.53
CA VAL A 61 -4.04 28.59 12.76
C VAL A 61 -5.52 28.24 12.58
N GLY A 62 -6.06 28.34 11.37
CA GLY A 62 -7.48 28.15 11.11
C GLY A 62 -8.34 29.31 11.64
N LEU A 63 -9.61 29.02 11.91
CA LEU A 63 -10.55 29.98 12.49
C LEU A 63 -10.51 29.96 14.02
N PRO A 64 -10.77 31.10 14.69
CA PRO A 64 -10.94 31.14 16.14
C PRO A 64 -12.02 30.16 16.62
N GLY A 65 -11.80 29.52 17.77
CA GLY A 65 -12.72 28.53 18.34
C GLY A 65 -12.54 27.10 17.84
N PHE A 66 -11.63 26.87 16.89
CA PHE A 66 -11.25 25.53 16.42
C PHE A 66 -9.77 25.24 16.71
N PRO A 67 -9.38 23.95 16.78
CA PRO A 67 -7.97 23.59 16.84
C PRO A 67 -7.20 24.08 15.60
N PRO A 68 -5.90 24.39 15.72
CA PRO A 68 -5.08 24.80 14.59
C PRO A 68 -5.06 23.76 13.47
N THR A 69 -5.20 24.19 12.22
CA THR A 69 -5.27 23.29 11.06
C THR A 69 -3.97 22.52 10.86
N TRP A 70 -2.82 23.09 11.21
CA TRP A 70 -1.53 22.39 11.10
C TRP A 70 -1.48 21.11 11.96
N VAL A 71 -2.19 21.09 13.11
CA VAL A 71 -2.28 19.91 13.97
C VAL A 71 -3.09 18.80 13.28
N PHE A 72 -4.17 19.17 12.60
CA PHE A 72 -4.93 18.23 11.77
C PHE A 72 -4.08 17.69 10.62
N GLY A 73 -3.31 18.54 9.94
CA GLY A 73 -2.40 18.14 8.88
C GLY A 73 -1.35 17.14 9.37
N LEU A 74 -0.72 17.43 10.51
CA LEU A 74 0.26 16.53 11.13
C LEU A 74 -0.35 15.20 11.54
N LYS A 75 -1.51 15.21 12.21
CA LYS A 75 -2.23 13.98 12.61
C LYS A 75 -2.63 13.14 11.40
N SER A 76 -3.10 13.78 10.34
CA SER A 76 -3.46 13.11 9.09
C SER A 76 -2.24 12.44 8.47
N LEU A 77 -1.13 13.19 8.33
CA LEU A 77 0.12 12.69 7.77
C LEU A 77 0.68 11.50 8.57
N LEU A 78 0.73 11.64 9.90
CA LEU A 78 1.20 10.58 10.78
C LEU A 78 0.28 9.36 10.77
N GLY A 79 -1.04 9.56 10.80
CA GLY A 79 -2.02 8.48 10.77
C GLY A 79 -1.96 7.68 9.47
N THR A 80 -1.98 8.37 8.33
CA THR A 80 -1.90 7.70 7.01
C THR A 80 -0.53 7.07 6.79
N GLY A 81 0.54 7.75 7.21
CA GLY A 81 1.91 7.24 7.13
C GLY A 81 2.08 5.97 7.98
N LEU A 82 1.69 6.02 9.25
CA LEU A 82 1.79 4.88 10.17
C LEU A 82 1.00 3.68 9.65
N PHE A 83 -0.26 3.89 9.23
CA PHE A 83 -1.08 2.83 8.67
C PHE A 83 -0.43 2.18 7.44
N THR A 84 -0.04 2.98 6.45
CA THR A 84 0.57 2.46 5.22
C THR A 84 1.93 1.81 5.50
N GLY A 85 2.70 2.35 6.44
CA GLY A 85 3.98 1.79 6.88
C GLY A 85 3.81 0.42 7.54
N LEU A 86 2.89 0.29 8.48
CA LEU A 86 2.56 -0.98 9.14
C LEU A 86 2.03 -2.00 8.13
N PHE A 87 1.16 -1.58 7.22
CA PHE A 87 0.65 -2.43 6.14
C PHE A 87 1.79 -2.93 5.24
N ALA A 88 2.66 -2.04 4.77
CA ALA A 88 3.83 -2.41 3.98
C ALA A 88 4.78 -3.36 4.72
N GLY A 89 4.99 -3.13 6.02
CA GLY A 89 5.78 -4.01 6.87
C GLY A 89 5.17 -5.41 7.01
N ALA A 90 3.86 -5.49 7.28
CA ALA A 90 3.13 -6.75 7.39
C ALA A 90 3.16 -7.54 6.08
N MET A 91 3.00 -6.87 4.93
CA MET A 91 3.09 -7.53 3.62
C MET A 91 4.48 -8.11 3.38
N LYS A 92 5.55 -7.35 3.66
CA LYS A 92 6.93 -7.86 3.52
C LYS A 92 7.22 -9.00 4.48
N TRP A 93 6.65 -8.97 5.69
CA TRP A 93 6.80 -10.06 6.66
C TRP A 93 6.09 -11.32 6.17
N SER A 94 4.86 -11.20 5.64
CA SER A 94 4.14 -12.31 5.02
C SER A 94 4.92 -12.93 3.86
N GLU A 95 5.43 -12.10 2.94
CA GLU A 95 6.26 -12.56 1.82
C GLU A 95 7.52 -13.32 2.28
N ALA A 96 8.12 -12.92 3.41
CA ALA A 96 9.28 -13.60 3.96
C ALA A 96 8.93 -14.95 4.61
N LEU A 97 7.77 -15.05 5.26
CA LEU A 97 7.28 -16.32 5.81
C LEU A 97 6.95 -17.31 4.69
N ASP A 98 6.24 -16.87 3.65
CA ASP A 98 5.89 -17.70 2.49
C ASP A 98 7.14 -18.20 1.73
N ALA A 99 8.22 -17.42 1.72
CA ALA A 99 9.49 -17.83 1.12
C ALA A 99 10.30 -18.84 1.96
N THR A 100 9.92 -19.06 3.22
CA THR A 100 10.62 -19.97 4.15
C THR A 100 9.94 -21.33 4.22
N GLU A 101 8.70 -21.46 3.76
CA GLU A 101 8.06 -22.76 3.58
C GLU A 101 8.70 -23.45 2.35
N PRO A 102 9.41 -24.58 2.52
CA PRO A 102 9.81 -25.37 1.36
C PRO A 102 8.52 -25.79 0.65
N GLU A 103 8.37 -25.44 -0.63
CA GLU A 103 7.35 -26.10 -1.43
C GLU A 103 7.56 -27.60 -1.25
N PRO A 104 6.52 -28.40 -0.95
CA PRO A 104 6.68 -29.84 -0.94
C PRO A 104 7.18 -30.21 -2.34
N GLU A 105 8.45 -30.60 -2.41
CA GLU A 105 9.00 -31.27 -3.57
C GLU A 105 8.06 -32.45 -3.78
N LEU A 106 7.22 -32.35 -4.81
CA LEU A 106 6.58 -33.51 -5.37
C LEU A 106 7.75 -34.33 -5.87
N ASP A 107 8.19 -35.28 -5.02
CA ASP A 107 9.17 -36.30 -5.36
C ASP A 107 8.61 -37.06 -6.57
N ASP A 108 8.91 -36.55 -7.76
CA ASP A 108 8.80 -37.24 -9.04
C ASP A 108 9.95 -38.24 -9.15
N GLU A 109 10.10 -39.16 -8.19
CA GLU A 109 11.03 -40.28 -8.31
C GLU A 109 10.44 -41.54 -7.66
N GLU A 110 9.73 -42.33 -8.46
CA GLU A 110 9.91 -43.79 -8.48
C GLU A 110 9.31 -44.38 -9.79
N GLU A 111 9.90 -44.03 -10.93
CA GLU A 111 9.95 -44.93 -12.10
C GLU A 111 11.40 -45.36 -12.30
N VAL A 112 11.93 -46.08 -11.29
CA VAL A 112 13.21 -46.77 -11.41
C VAL A 112 12.97 -48.01 -12.24
N GLU A 113 13.51 -47.98 -13.47
CA GLU A 113 13.70 -49.13 -14.34
C GLU A 113 14.14 -50.37 -13.52
N THR A 114 13.48 -51.51 -13.71
CA THR A 114 14.07 -52.80 -13.38
C THR A 114 14.70 -53.39 -14.65
N PRO A 115 16.04 -53.44 -14.77
CA PRO A 115 16.70 -54.30 -15.73
C PRO A 115 16.74 -55.72 -15.15
N SER A 116 16.07 -56.66 -15.82
CA SER A 116 16.28 -58.10 -15.58
C SER A 116 16.76 -58.77 -16.87
N GLU A 117 18.02 -59.14 -16.85
CA GLU A 117 18.86 -59.84 -17.86
C GLU A 117 18.43 -61.33 -18.09
N PRO A 118 19.14 -62.17 -18.87
CA PRO A 118 19.02 -62.47 -20.31
C PRO A 118 18.42 -63.88 -20.67
N ALA A 119 18.06 -64.04 -21.97
CA ALA A 119 17.83 -65.20 -22.87
C ALA A 119 17.60 -66.66 -22.36
N PRO A 120 16.85 -67.51 -23.11
CA PRO A 120 17.55 -68.28 -24.16
C PRO A 120 16.78 -68.46 -25.49
N GLU A 121 17.58 -68.75 -26.53
CA GLU A 121 17.23 -69.12 -27.89
C GLU A 121 16.21 -70.27 -27.98
N THR A 122 15.31 -70.21 -28.98
CA THR A 122 14.66 -71.41 -29.53
C THR A 122 14.52 -71.30 -31.05
N ALA A 123 15.28 -72.17 -31.73
CA ALA A 123 15.06 -72.91 -32.97
C ALA A 123 14.47 -72.20 -34.22
#